data_AF-A0A2V9QT54-F1
#
_entry.id   AF-A0A2V9QT54-F1
#
_cell.length_a   1.000
_cell.length_b   1.000
_cell.length_c   1.000
_cell.angle_alpha   90.00
_cell.angle_beta   90.00
_cell.angle_gamma   90.00
#
_symmetry.space_group_name_H-M   'P 1'
#
loop_
_entity.id
_entity.type
_entity.pdbx_description
1 polymer ?
#
loop_
_entity_poly.entity_id
_entity_poly.type
_entity_poly.pdbx_seq_one_letter_code
_entity_poly.pdbx_strand_id
1 'polypeptide(L)'
;MTLSSYGGKLTREQLSRVPTPSATATHKPIPHIEVVEKLVEALGFRQIGVVREEYAISADGMKMFGVMDLTTGFEGCRFAIGLQQP
;
A
#
# COMPACT_ATOMS: atom_id res chain seq x y z
N MET A 1 -4.41 -9.52 -11.92
CA MET A 1 -3.42 -8.49 -12.29
C MET A 1 -2.16 -8.77 -11.48
N THR A 2 -1.12 -9.31 -12.10
CA THR A 2 0.07 -9.85 -11.39
C THR A 2 1.17 -8.81 -11.34
N LEU A 3 1.55 -8.39 -10.13
CA LEU A 3 2.67 -7.49 -9.81
C LEU A 3 4.03 -8.16 -10.11
N SER A 4 4.34 -8.41 -11.39
CA SER A 4 5.52 -9.17 -11.79
C SER A 4 6.71 -8.31 -12.24
N SER A 5 6.57 -6.99 -12.35
CA SER A 5 7.64 -6.09 -12.85
C SER A 5 8.32 -5.22 -11.78
N TYR A 6 7.93 -5.34 -10.51
CA TYR A 6 8.41 -4.52 -9.41
C TYR A 6 9.10 -5.43 -8.38
N GLY A 7 10.43 -5.51 -8.40
CA GLY A 7 11.32 -5.85 -7.27
C GLY A 7 11.12 -7.12 -6.41
N GLY A 8 10.06 -7.89 -6.59
CA GLY A 8 9.58 -8.89 -5.62
C GLY A 8 8.37 -8.37 -4.82
N LYS A 9 7.56 -9.29 -4.30
CA LYS A 9 6.44 -8.94 -3.41
C LYS A 9 7.00 -8.62 -2.02
N LEU A 10 6.54 -7.53 -1.40
CA LEU A 10 6.94 -7.09 -0.06
C LEU A 10 5.79 -7.26 0.93
N THR A 11 6.12 -7.65 2.16
CA THR A 11 5.22 -7.56 3.32
C THR A 11 5.24 -6.15 3.91
N ARG A 12 4.29 -5.84 4.80
CA ARG A 12 4.25 -4.53 5.50
C ARG A 12 5.55 -4.25 6.27
N GLU A 13 6.13 -5.27 6.88
CA GLU A 13 7.40 -5.17 7.63
C GLU A 13 8.59 -4.91 6.71
N GLN A 14 8.54 -5.35 5.45
CA GLN A 14 9.56 -5.04 4.46
C GLN A 14 9.36 -3.64 3.89
N LEU A 15 8.11 -3.22 3.70
CA LEU A 15 7.72 -1.87 3.31
C LEU A 15 8.18 -0.80 4.31
N SER A 16 8.09 -1.08 5.62
CA SER A 16 8.53 -0.14 6.66
C SER A 16 10.05 0.08 6.67
N ARG A 17 10.81 -0.82 6.05
CA ARG A 17 12.27 -0.72 5.88
C ARG A 17 12.68 0.03 4.62
N VAL A 18 11.72 0.38 3.74
CA VAL A 18 12.02 1.14 2.52
C VAL A 18 12.44 2.56 2.93
N PRO A 19 13.63 3.02 2.51
CA PRO A 19 14.12 4.33 2.89
C PRO A 19 13.20 5.40 2.31
N THR A 20 12.63 6.21 3.19
CA THR A 20 11.85 7.37 2.78
C THR A 20 12.83 8.50 2.39
N PRO A 21 12.66 9.15 1.23
CA PRO A 21 13.52 10.27 0.86
C PRO A 21 13.49 11.37 1.91
N SER A 22 14.61 12.07 2.10
CA SER A 22 14.69 13.19 3.03
C SER A 22 13.72 14.31 2.62
N ALA A 23 12.93 14.80 3.57
CA ALA A 23 12.03 15.92 3.32
C ALA A 23 12.80 17.16 2.84
N THR A 24 12.27 17.84 1.83
CA THR A 24 12.78 19.13 1.34
C THR A 24 11.89 20.26 1.84
N ALA A 25 12.32 21.51 1.66
CA ALA A 25 11.61 22.68 2.18
C ALA A 25 10.15 22.80 1.69
N THR A 26 9.84 22.24 0.51
CA THR A 26 8.52 22.32 -0.14
C THR A 26 7.81 20.97 -0.26
N HIS A 27 8.49 19.85 0.02
CA HIS A 27 7.92 18.52 -0.11
C HIS A 27 8.28 17.66 1.10
N LYS A 28 7.26 17.13 1.77
CA LYS A 28 7.40 16.14 2.85
C LYS A 28 7.01 14.77 2.28
N PRO A 29 7.98 13.93 1.88
CA PRO A 29 7.72 12.57 1.44
C PRO A 29 7.04 11.80 2.58
N ILE A 30 5.96 11.11 2.24
CA ILE A 30 5.25 10.24 3.18
C ILE A 30 5.82 8.83 3.00
N PRO A 31 6.27 8.16 4.08
CA PRO A 31 6.67 6.76 4.03
C PRO A 31 5.56 5.89 3.43
N HIS A 32 5.92 4.93 2.58
CA HIS A 32 4.93 4.03 1.96
C HIS A 32 4.10 3.27 3.00
N ILE A 33 4.72 2.89 4.13
CA ILE A 33 4.04 2.22 5.23
C ILE A 33 2.97 3.11 5.88
N GLU A 34 3.22 4.42 6.00
CA GLU A 34 2.28 5.36 6.62
C GLU A 34 1.02 5.52 5.76
N VAL A 35 1.18 5.54 4.43
CA VAL A 35 0.02 5.55 3.50
C VAL A 35 -0.83 4.29 3.68
N VAL A 36 -0.19 3.12 3.75
CA VAL A 36 -0.86 1.83 3.95
C VAL A 36 -1.59 1.79 5.28
N GLU A 37 -0.95 2.19 6.37
CA GLU A 37 -1.53 2.21 7.71
C GLU A 37 -2.74 3.15 7.78
N LYS A 38 -2.61 4.37 7.23
CA LYS A 38 -3.71 5.33 7.20
C LYS A 38 -4.90 4.84 6.38
N LEU A 39 -4.64 4.13 5.29
CA LEU A 39 -5.70 3.54 4.48
C LEU A 39 -6.44 2.44 5.25
N VAL A 40 -5.70 1.54 5.90
CA VAL A 40 -6.26 0.44 6.70
C VAL A 40 -7.05 0.99 7.89
N GLU A 41 -6.53 2.02 8.55
CA GLU A 41 -7.22 2.73 9.63
C GLU A 41 -8.54 3.34 9.12
N ALA A 42 -8.52 4.05 7.99
CA ALA A 42 -9.71 4.63 7.37
C ALA A 42 -10.76 3.58 6.95
N LEU A 43 -10.33 2.43 6.46
CA LEU A 43 -11.19 1.30 6.12
C LEU A 43 -11.80 0.65 7.37
N GLY A 44 -11.00 0.51 8.43
CA GLY A 44 -11.44 -0.01 9.73
C GLY A 44 -12.57 0.80 10.36
N PHE A 45 -12.52 2.14 10.24
CA PHE A 45 -13.63 3.01 10.69
C PHE A 45 -14.97 2.70 10.01
N ARG A 46 -14.96 2.12 8.81
CA ARG A 46 -16.15 1.75 8.04
C ARG A 46 -16.54 0.28 8.20
N GLN A 47 -15.93 -0.44 9.13
CA GLN A 47 -16.04 -1.90 9.28
C GLN A 47 -15.69 -2.66 7.98
N ILE A 48 -14.76 -2.12 7.20
CA ILE A 48 -14.25 -2.76 5.99
C ILE A 48 -12.92 -3.42 6.35
N GLY A 49 -12.88 -4.75 6.28
CA GLY A 49 -11.67 -5.52 6.56
C GLY A 49 -10.79 -5.65 5.33
N VAL A 50 -9.48 -5.74 5.52
CA VAL A 50 -8.55 -6.14 4.46
C VAL A 50 -8.37 -7.66 4.53
N VAL A 51 -8.71 -8.37 3.45
CA VAL A 51 -8.59 -9.83 3.37
C VAL A 51 -7.21 -10.22 2.88
N ARG A 52 -6.69 -9.45 1.92
CA ARG A 52 -5.43 -9.73 1.26
C ARG A 52 -4.80 -8.43 0.86
N GLU A 53 -3.49 -8.40 0.91
CA GLU A 53 -2.71 -7.27 0.46
C GLU A 53 -1.43 -7.76 -0.19
N GLU A 54 -1.05 -7.11 -1.27
CA GLU A 54 0.20 -7.35 -1.97
C GLU A 54 0.84 -6.02 -2.28
N TYR A 55 2.13 -5.90 -1.99
CA TYR A 55 2.90 -4.71 -2.30
C TYR A 55 4.11 -5.07 -3.14
N ALA A 56 4.53 -4.15 -3.98
CA ALA A 56 5.76 -4.25 -4.73
C ALA A 56 6.38 -2.86 -4.87
N ILE A 57 7.70 -2.81 -4.93
CA ILE A 57 8.44 -1.57 -5.16
C ILE A 57 9.30 -1.72 -6.40
N SER A 58 9.59 -0.61 -7.08
CA SER A 58 10.59 -0.60 -8.14
C SER A 58 11.97 -0.91 -7.58
N ALA A 59 12.87 -1.39 -8.44
CA ALA A 59 14.23 -1.76 -8.03
C ALA A 59 15.03 -0.58 -7.43
N ASP A 60 14.66 0.65 -7.80
CA ASP A 60 15.22 1.89 -7.26
C ASP A 60 14.55 2.36 -5.95
N GLY A 61 13.52 1.64 -5.47
CA GLY A 61 12.77 1.97 -4.26
C GLY A 61 11.91 3.23 -4.35
N MET A 62 11.84 3.87 -5.53
CA MET A 62 11.14 5.15 -5.67
C MET A 62 9.64 4.98 -5.89
N LYS A 63 9.20 3.93 -6.58
CA LYS A 63 7.79 3.69 -6.88
C LYS A 63 7.27 2.51 -6.08
N MET A 64 6.15 2.71 -5.41
CA MET A 64 5.44 1.64 -4.71
C MET A 64 4.10 1.37 -5.39
N PHE A 65 3.78 0.09 -5.54
CA PHE A 65 2.49 -0.41 -5.98
C PHE A 65 1.91 -1.33 -4.92
N GLY A 66 0.69 -1.03 -4.48
CA GLY A 66 -0.05 -1.85 -3.53
C GLY A 66 -1.39 -2.26 -4.10
N VAL A 67 -1.80 -3.50 -3.84
CA VAL A 67 -3.16 -3.98 -4.11
C VAL A 67 -3.72 -4.55 -2.82
N MET A 68 -4.86 -4.04 -2.38
CA MET A 68 -5.58 -4.55 -1.22
C MET A 68 -6.94 -5.07 -1.65
N ASP A 69 -7.23 -6.33 -1.33
CA ASP A 69 -8.55 -6.95 -1.46
C ASP A 69 -9.32 -6.71 -0.15
N LEU A 70 -10.52 -6.14 -0.28
CA LEU A 70 -11.36 -5.75 0.84
C LEU A 70 -12.54 -6.72 1.00
N THR A 71 -12.89 -7.01 2.26
CA THR A 71 -14.17 -7.61 2.62
C THR A 71 -15.08 -6.54 3.19
N THR A 72 -16.22 -6.35 2.53
CA THR A 72 -17.30 -5.52 3.05
C THR A 72 -18.36 -6.43 3.66
N GLY A 73 -19.05 -5.99 4.72
CA GLY A 73 -20.21 -6.70 5.27
C GLY A 73 -21.42 -6.79 4.33
N PHE A 74 -21.26 -6.41 3.06
CA PHE A 74 -22.23 -6.56 1.99
C PHE A 74 -21.94 -7.86 1.24
N GLU A 75 -22.84 -8.84 1.32
CA GLU A 75 -22.73 -10.08 0.56
C GLU A 75 -22.70 -9.80 -0.95
N GLY A 76 -21.71 -10.34 -1.66
CA GLY A 76 -21.64 -10.32 -3.13
C GLY A 76 -20.74 -9.26 -3.77
N CYS A 77 -20.13 -8.35 -3.00
CA CYS A 77 -19.18 -7.37 -3.55
C CYS A 77 -17.76 -7.63 -3.05
N ARG A 78 -16.80 -7.73 -3.98
CA ARG A 78 -15.35 -7.68 -3.70
C ARG A 78 -14.79 -6.39 -4.24
N PHE A 79 -14.14 -5.61 -3.39
CA PHE A 79 -13.48 -4.37 -3.77
C PHE A 79 -11.97 -4.57 -3.71
N ALA A 80 -11.26 -4.00 -4.68
CA ALA A 80 -9.81 -3.96 -4.68
C ALA A 80 -9.36 -2.50 -4.78
N ILE A 81 -8.41 -2.09 -3.94
CA ILE A 81 -7.78 -0.78 -4.01
C ILE A 81 -6.37 -0.94 -4.58
N GLY A 82 -6.09 -0.23 -5.67
CA GLY A 82 -4.75 -0.04 -6.20
C GLY A 82 -4.13 1.25 -5.66
N LEU A 83 -2.95 1.13 -5.07
CA LEU A 83 -2.13 2.25 -4.61
C LEU A 83 -0.92 2.37 -5.53
N GLN A 84 -0.62 3.58 -5.97
CA GLN A 84 0.62 3.89 -6.66
C GLN A 84 1.21 5.17 -6.06
N GLN A 85 2.41 5.07 -5.50
CA GLN A 85 3.14 6.21 -4.96
C GLN A 85 4.41 6.45 -5.79
N PRO A 86 4.67 7.70 -6.22
CA PRO A 86 5.88 8.09 -6.94
C PRO A 86 7.09 8.32 -6.03
#